data_AF-A0A7C7EC54-F1
#
_entry.id   AF-A0A7C7EC54-F1
#
_cell.length_a   1.000
_cell.length_b   1.000
_cell.length_c   1.000
_cell.angle_alpha   90.00
_cell.angle_beta   90.00
_cell.angle_gamma   90.00
#
_symmetry.space_group_name_H-M   'P 1'
#
loop_
_entity.id
_entity.type
_entity.pdbx_description
1 polymer ?
#
loop_
_entity_poly.entity_id
_entity_poly.type
_entity_poly.pdbx_seq_one_letter_code
_entity_poly.pdbx_strand_id
1 'polypeptide(L)'
;MKNDERKREAEDSREDLKKTNERRIEELLNINNKYVRTQRHLEQYKDIASLEQLEHAFEIQKEREERMEHIKDLIVNGSQSREENIDALEKRIAYTSGYLKNNSDYMDDVTLENTKEKQENRKQQLENMLE
;
A
#
# COMPACT_ATOMS: atom_id res chain seq x y z
N MET A 1 -30.48 -22.00 17.88
CA MET A 1 -30.23 -21.64 16.47
C MET A 1 -29.60 -20.25 16.34
N LYS A 2 -30.29 -19.13 16.62
CA LYS A 2 -29.71 -17.76 16.50
C LYS A 2 -28.43 -17.44 17.31
N ASN A 3 -28.11 -18.20 18.36
CA ASN A 3 -26.88 -18.03 19.14
C ASN A 3 -25.71 -18.86 18.59
N ASP A 4 -25.97 -19.95 17.86
CA ASP A 4 -24.93 -20.74 17.21
C ASP A 4 -24.48 -20.08 15.90
N GLU A 5 -25.42 -19.48 15.15
CA GLU A 5 -25.10 -18.72 13.92
C GLU A 5 -24.19 -17.53 14.23
N ARG A 6 -24.54 -16.71 15.24
CA ARG A 6 -23.71 -15.57 15.67
C ARG A 6 -22.32 -15.98 16.18
N LYS A 7 -22.18 -17.17 16.78
CA LYS A 7 -20.88 -17.71 17.19
C LYS A 7 -20.03 -18.09 15.98
N ARG A 8 -20.62 -18.76 14.99
CA ARG A 8 -19.92 -19.14 13.75
C ARG A 8 -19.49 -17.92 12.95
N GLU A 9 -20.36 -16.93 12.78
CA GLU A 9 -20.01 -15.66 12.12
C GLU A 9 -18.84 -14.93 12.81
N ALA A 10 -18.82 -14.93 14.15
CA ALA A 10 -17.73 -14.34 14.91
C ALA A 10 -16.41 -15.14 14.75
N GLU A 11 -16.48 -16.46 14.70
CA GLU A 11 -15.33 -17.35 14.47
C GLU A 11 -14.76 -17.17 13.05
N ASP A 12 -15.61 -17.13 12.02
CA ASP A 12 -15.22 -16.87 10.64
C ASP A 12 -14.57 -15.48 10.50
N SER A 13 -15.16 -14.44 11.10
CA SER A 13 -14.57 -13.08 11.08
C SER A 13 -13.18 -13.03 11.73
N ARG A 14 -12.96 -13.85 12.77
CA ARG A 14 -11.69 -13.92 13.48
C ARG A 14 -10.64 -14.68 12.67
N GLU A 15 -11.03 -15.69 11.93
CA GLU A 15 -10.14 -16.41 11.00
C GLU A 15 -9.75 -15.51 9.82
N ASP A 16 -10.69 -14.75 9.26
CA ASP A 16 -10.43 -13.81 8.18
C ASP A 16 -9.50 -12.66 8.61
N LEU A 17 -9.68 -12.15 9.82
CA LEU A 17 -8.77 -11.16 10.41
C LEU A 17 -7.36 -11.72 10.60
N LYS A 18 -7.21 -12.98 11.03
CA LYS A 18 -5.89 -13.63 11.15
C LYS A 18 -5.21 -13.75 9.79
N LYS A 19 -5.90 -14.27 8.78
CA LYS A 19 -5.36 -14.39 7.40
C LYS A 19 -4.99 -13.02 6.83
N THR A 20 -5.80 -12.01 7.09
CA THR A 20 -5.52 -10.64 6.69
C THR A 20 -4.27 -10.08 7.38
N ASN A 21 -4.13 -10.32 8.68
CA ASN A 21 -2.96 -9.89 9.43
C ASN A 21 -1.68 -10.65 9.04
N GLU A 22 -1.75 -11.94 8.71
CA GLU A 22 -0.62 -12.69 8.15
C GLU A 22 -0.10 -12.03 6.86
N ARG A 23 -1.00 -11.70 5.92
CA ARG A 23 -0.64 -10.98 4.67
C ARG A 23 -0.04 -9.60 4.95
N ARG A 24 -0.58 -8.87 5.93
CA ARG A 24 -0.05 -7.56 6.35
C ARG A 24 1.36 -7.70 6.93
N ILE A 25 1.63 -8.74 7.73
CA ILE A 25 2.97 -9.01 8.28
C ILE A 25 3.95 -9.34 7.16
N GLU A 26 3.57 -10.15 6.19
CA GLU A 26 4.40 -10.44 5.02
C GLU A 26 4.71 -9.16 4.22
N GLU A 27 3.72 -8.29 4.01
CA GLU A 27 3.91 -7.00 3.35
C GLU A 27 4.87 -6.10 4.14
N LEU A 28 4.71 -6.03 5.47
CA LEU A 28 5.58 -5.26 6.36
C LEU A 28 7.04 -5.74 6.25
N LEU A 29 7.27 -7.05 6.28
CA LEU A 29 8.60 -7.65 6.12
C LEU A 29 9.20 -7.31 4.75
N ASN A 30 8.40 -7.38 3.69
CA ASN A 30 8.84 -7.04 2.34
C ASN A 30 9.26 -5.58 2.21
N ILE A 31 8.50 -4.65 2.79
CA ILE A 31 8.84 -3.22 2.79
C ILE A 31 10.09 -2.97 3.63
N ASN A 32 10.17 -3.55 4.83
CA ASN A 32 11.33 -3.43 5.71
C ASN A 32 12.62 -3.93 5.02
N ASN A 33 12.57 -5.07 4.33
CA ASN A 33 13.72 -5.59 3.59
C ASN A 33 14.20 -4.62 2.50
N LYS A 34 13.28 -4.00 1.76
CA LYS A 34 13.62 -2.97 0.77
C LYS A 34 14.20 -1.72 1.44
N TYR A 35 13.61 -1.29 2.55
CA TYR A 35 14.08 -0.16 3.33
C TYR A 35 15.53 -0.36 3.81
N VAL A 36 15.81 -1.48 4.47
CA VAL A 36 17.15 -1.81 4.98
C VAL A 36 18.17 -1.90 3.84
N ARG A 37 17.79 -2.50 2.71
CA ARG A 37 18.68 -2.59 1.53
C ARG A 37 19.03 -1.20 0.99
N THR A 38 18.06 -0.30 0.88
CA THR A 38 18.30 1.08 0.42
C THR A 38 19.13 1.86 1.43
N GLN A 39 18.86 1.75 2.75
CA GLN A 39 19.70 2.37 3.78
C GLN A 39 21.16 1.94 3.64
N ARG A 40 21.41 0.62 3.53
CA ARG A 40 22.76 0.09 3.35
C ARG A 40 23.42 0.61 2.07
N HIS A 41 22.68 0.73 0.96
CA HIS A 41 23.22 1.31 -0.27
C HIS A 41 23.60 2.79 -0.09
N LEU A 42 22.78 3.57 0.60
CA LEU A 42 23.09 4.97 0.90
C LEU A 42 24.31 5.09 1.82
N GLU A 43 24.42 4.23 2.83
CA GLU A 43 25.61 4.19 3.71
C GLU A 43 26.90 3.89 2.94
N GLN A 44 26.84 2.99 1.95
CA GLN A 44 28.01 2.51 1.21
C GLN A 44 28.40 3.38 0.01
N TYR A 45 27.45 4.09 -0.60
CA TYR A 45 27.65 4.73 -1.91
C TYR A 45 27.17 6.18 -1.99
N LYS A 46 26.82 6.83 -0.86
CA LYS A 46 26.34 8.23 -0.87
C LYS A 46 27.31 9.21 -1.53
N ASP A 47 28.61 8.92 -1.46
CA ASP A 47 29.72 9.71 -1.95
C ASP A 47 29.85 9.71 -3.47
N ILE A 48 29.23 8.74 -4.15
CA ILE A 48 29.19 8.64 -5.61
C ILE A 48 27.81 8.99 -6.20
N ALA A 49 26.81 9.27 -5.35
CA ALA A 49 25.47 9.62 -5.77
C ALA A 49 25.31 11.14 -5.97
N SER A 50 24.50 11.55 -6.95
CA SER A 50 24.12 12.96 -7.10
C SER A 50 23.17 13.40 -5.99
N LEU A 51 23.09 14.70 -5.73
CA LEU A 51 22.15 15.27 -4.76
C LEU A 51 20.70 14.87 -5.06
N GLU A 52 20.29 14.97 -6.33
CA GLU A 52 18.95 14.59 -6.80
C GLU A 52 18.65 13.09 -6.55
N GLN A 53 19.63 12.21 -6.79
CA GLN A 53 19.49 10.78 -6.51
C GLN A 53 19.34 10.50 -5.01
N LEU A 54 20.05 11.24 -4.17
CA LEU A 54 19.95 11.15 -2.71
C LEU A 54 18.59 11.63 -2.23
N GLU A 55 18.12 12.80 -2.69
CA GLU A 55 16.81 13.35 -2.36
C GLU A 55 15.70 12.38 -2.71
N HIS A 56 15.71 11.85 -3.94
CA HIS A 56 14.72 10.87 -4.38
C HIS A 56 14.76 9.58 -3.54
N ALA A 57 15.96 9.09 -3.20
CA ALA A 57 16.10 7.93 -2.34
C ALA A 57 15.55 8.17 -0.93
N PHE A 58 15.76 9.37 -0.37
CA PHE A 58 15.19 9.74 0.93
C PHE A 58 13.67 9.85 0.89
N GLU A 59 13.09 10.43 -0.17
CA GLU A 59 11.64 10.47 -0.37
C GLU A 59 11.03 9.06 -0.40
N ILE A 60 11.60 8.15 -1.20
CA ILE A 60 11.17 6.75 -1.25
C ILE A 60 11.26 6.08 0.12
N GLN A 61 12.33 6.36 0.89
CA GLN A 61 12.52 5.77 2.21
C GLN A 61 11.49 6.28 3.21
N LYS A 62 11.12 7.57 3.15
CA LYS A 62 10.05 8.16 3.96
C LYS A 62 8.70 7.54 3.63
N GLU A 63 8.36 7.38 2.35
CA GLU A 63 7.11 6.71 1.94
C GLU A 63 7.04 5.27 2.46
N ARG A 64 8.17 4.56 2.49
CA ARG A 64 8.24 3.21 3.04
C ARG A 64 8.00 3.20 4.55
N GLU A 65 8.57 4.14 5.29
CA GLU A 65 8.32 4.29 6.74
C GLU A 65 6.84 4.55 7.02
N GLU A 66 6.23 5.51 6.32
CA GLU A 66 4.81 5.83 6.46
C GLU A 66 3.93 4.62 6.15
N ARG A 67 4.27 3.85 5.10
CA ARG A 67 3.55 2.62 4.77
C ARG A 67 3.72 1.52 5.81
N MET A 68 4.92 1.37 6.38
CA MET A 68 5.15 0.39 7.45
C MET A 68 4.33 0.74 8.70
N GLU A 69 4.29 2.01 9.10
CA GLU A 69 3.48 2.46 10.23
C GLU A 69 1.98 2.26 9.98
N HIS A 70 1.52 2.58 8.77
CA HIS A 70 0.13 2.32 8.39
C HIS A 70 -0.23 0.82 8.47
N ILE A 71 0.65 -0.08 8.02
CA ILE A 71 0.42 -1.52 8.11
C ILE A 71 0.43 -2.01 9.57
N LYS A 72 1.31 -1.47 10.42
CA LYS A 72 1.30 -1.77 11.86
C LYS A 72 -0.01 -1.34 12.50
N ASP A 73 -0.48 -0.14 12.19
CA ASP A 73 -1.75 0.39 12.69
C ASP A 73 -2.92 -0.54 12.32
N LEU A 74 -2.99 -0.98 11.07
CA LEU A 74 -3.95 -1.97 10.60
C LEU A 74 -3.88 -3.30 11.37
N ILE A 75 -2.68 -3.77 11.72
CA ILE A 75 -2.53 -5.03 12.47
C ILE A 75 -3.02 -4.87 13.91
N VAL A 76 -2.68 -3.75 14.56
CA VAL A 76 -2.98 -3.48 15.97
C VAL A 76 -4.44 -3.12 16.19
N ASN A 77 -4.95 -2.19 15.39
CA ASN A 77 -6.27 -1.60 15.57
C ASN A 77 -7.36 -2.31 14.72
N GLY A 78 -6.97 -3.17 13.79
CA GLY A 78 -7.89 -4.00 13.01
C GLY A 78 -8.25 -3.40 11.64
N SER A 79 -9.51 -3.51 11.23
CA SER A 79 -9.95 -2.94 9.96
C SER A 79 -10.07 -1.42 10.07
N GLN A 80 -9.50 -0.70 9.10
CA GLN A 80 -9.79 0.72 8.89
C GLN A 80 -11.30 0.96 8.81
N SER A 81 -11.75 2.11 9.30
CA SER A 81 -13.13 2.55 9.12
C SER A 81 -13.45 2.67 7.62
N ARG A 82 -14.73 2.69 7.25
CA ARG A 82 -15.15 2.94 5.85
C ARG A 82 -14.54 4.24 5.31
N GLU A 83 -14.55 5.29 6.12
CA GLU A 83 -13.98 6.61 5.77
C GLU A 83 -12.47 6.55 5.56
N GLU A 84 -11.73 5.84 6.42
CA GLU A 84 -10.29 5.67 6.27
C GLU A 84 -9.91 4.85 5.02
N ASN A 85 -10.72 3.85 4.67
CA ASN A 85 -10.55 3.10 3.42
C ASN A 85 -10.81 3.96 2.19
N ILE A 86 -11.85 4.81 2.24
CA ILE A 86 -12.17 5.76 1.17
C ILE A 86 -11.03 6.76 0.98
N ASP A 87 -10.57 7.43 2.04
CA ASP A 87 -9.46 8.40 1.98
C ASP A 87 -8.16 7.75 1.46
N ALA A 88 -7.84 6.54 1.93
CA ALA A 88 -6.67 5.81 1.44
C ALA A 88 -6.79 5.38 -0.04
N LEU A 89 -8.02 5.14 -0.53
CA LEU A 89 -8.28 4.80 -1.93
C LEU A 89 -8.17 6.05 -2.81
N GLU A 90 -8.75 7.17 -2.39
CA GLU A 90 -8.64 8.48 -3.05
C GLU A 90 -7.19 8.93 -3.20
N LYS A 91 -6.39 8.84 -2.12
CA LYS A 91 -4.95 9.15 -2.16
C LYS A 91 -4.20 8.29 -3.17
N ARG A 92 -4.49 6.99 -3.22
CA ARG A 92 -3.87 6.06 -4.19
C ARG A 92 -4.25 6.38 -5.62
N ILE A 93 -5.50 6.78 -5.86
CA ILE A 93 -5.97 7.24 -7.17
C ILE A 93 -5.22 8.52 -7.56
N ALA A 94 -5.17 9.53 -6.69
CA ALA A 94 -4.49 10.79 -6.97
C ALA A 94 -3.00 10.60 -7.30
N TYR A 95 -2.30 9.83 -6.47
CA TYR A 95 -0.88 9.53 -6.67
C TYR A 95 -0.62 8.81 -8.00
N THR A 96 -1.39 7.75 -8.29
CA THR A 96 -1.20 6.96 -9.52
C THR A 96 -1.52 7.78 -10.77
N SER A 97 -2.52 8.67 -10.71
CA SER A 97 -2.82 9.59 -11.80
C SER A 97 -1.68 10.59 -12.06
N GLY A 98 -1.07 11.12 -11.01
CA GLY A 98 0.12 11.97 -11.13
C GLY A 98 1.31 11.23 -11.74
N TYR A 99 1.56 9.99 -11.29
CA TYR A 99 2.61 9.14 -11.83
C TYR A 99 2.40 8.81 -13.31
N LEU A 100 1.19 8.39 -13.71
CA LEU A 100 0.84 8.12 -15.10
C LEU A 100 1.03 9.36 -15.97
N LYS A 101 0.59 10.54 -15.50
CA LYS A 101 0.73 11.80 -16.24
C LYS A 101 2.19 12.14 -16.56
N ASN A 102 3.12 11.82 -15.66
CA ASN A 102 4.53 12.19 -15.81
C ASN A 102 5.37 11.11 -16.53
N ASN A 103 4.89 9.87 -16.58
CA ASN A 103 5.71 8.73 -16.99
C ASN A 103 5.10 7.90 -18.13
N SER A 104 3.85 8.16 -18.54
CA SER A 104 3.16 7.37 -19.58
C SER A 104 3.95 7.24 -20.87
N ASP A 105 4.66 8.31 -21.25
CA ASP A 105 5.35 8.40 -22.55
C ASP A 105 6.64 7.57 -22.59
N TYR A 106 7.14 7.14 -21.43
CA TYR A 106 8.34 6.34 -21.27
C TYR A 106 8.06 4.90 -20.79
N MET A 107 6.79 4.57 -20.56
CA MET A 107 6.38 3.22 -20.15
C MET A 107 6.24 2.29 -21.35
N ASP A 108 6.54 1.02 -21.14
CA ASP A 108 6.13 -0.01 -22.09
C ASP A 108 4.60 -0.17 -22.08
N ASP A 109 4.06 -0.54 -23.23
CA ASP A 109 2.61 -0.60 -23.46
C ASP A 109 1.89 -1.53 -22.48
N VAL A 110 2.54 -2.63 -22.08
CA VAL A 110 1.96 -3.62 -21.16
C VAL A 110 1.87 -3.07 -19.75
N THR A 111 2.95 -2.45 -19.26
CA THR A 111 2.96 -1.78 -17.95
C THR A 111 1.96 -0.63 -17.91
N LEU A 112 1.87 0.16 -18.98
CA LEU A 112 0.95 1.29 -19.08
C LEU A 112 -0.51 0.80 -19.00
N GLU A 113 -0.87 -0.22 -19.77
CA GLU A 113 -2.23 -0.76 -19.80
C GLU A 113 -2.63 -1.38 -18.46
N ASN A 114 -1.77 -2.22 -17.88
CA ASN A 114 -2.01 -2.80 -16.55
C ASN A 114 -2.20 -1.72 -15.47
N THR A 115 -1.45 -0.62 -15.57
CA THR A 115 -1.55 0.49 -14.60
C THR A 115 -2.86 1.25 -14.77
N LYS A 116 -3.33 1.46 -16.02
CA LYS A 116 -4.63 2.08 -16.31
C LYS A 116 -5.79 1.21 -15.82
N GLU A 117 -5.78 -0.08 -16.13
CA GLU A 117 -6.81 -1.03 -15.69
C GLU A 117 -6.90 -1.07 -14.15
N LYS A 118 -5.74 -1.14 -13.48
CA LYS A 118 -5.69 -1.09 -12.01
C LYS A 118 -6.22 0.23 -11.44
N GLN A 119 -6.03 1.34 -12.15
CA GLN A 119 -6.62 2.63 -11.77
C GLN A 119 -8.14 2.62 -11.91
N GLU A 120 -8.66 2.07 -13.00
CA GLU A 120 -10.10 2.02 -13.23
C GLU A 120 -10.81 1.15 -12.19
N ASN A 121 -10.23 0.00 -11.86
CA ASN A 121 -10.73 -0.87 -10.80
C ASN A 121 -10.80 -0.16 -9.42
N ARG A 122 -9.83 0.71 -9.12
CA ARG A 122 -9.85 1.51 -7.88
C ARG A 122 -10.97 2.56 -7.89
N LYS A 123 -11.26 3.20 -9.02
CA LYS A 123 -12.36 4.15 -9.13
C LYS A 123 -13.72 3.48 -8.96
N GLN A 124 -13.92 2.33 -9.62
CA GLN A 124 -15.14 1.53 -9.45
C GLN A 124 -15.31 1.08 -8.00
N GLN A 125 -14.23 0.65 -7.35
CA GLN A 125 -14.25 0.31 -5.93
C GLN A 125 -14.66 1.52 -5.07
N LEU A 126 -14.16 2.72 -5.39
CA LEU A 126 -14.52 3.94 -4.68
C LEU A 126 -16.00 4.29 -4.87
N GLU A 127 -16.51 4.20 -6.10
CA GLU A 127 -17.92 4.43 -6.42
C GLU A 127 -18.83 3.48 -5.63
N ASN A 128 -18.54 2.18 -5.65
CA ASN A 128 -19.25 1.16 -4.86
C ASN A 128 -19.16 1.41 -3.34
N MET A 129 -18.08 2.05 -2.88
CA MET A 129 -17.89 2.40 -1.48
C MET A 129 -18.60 3.71 -1.08
N LEU A 130 -19.10 4.50 -2.03
CA LEU A 130 -19.81 5.77 -1.79
C LEU A 130 -21.34 5.63 -1.96
N GLU A 131 -21.81 4.58 -2.64
CA GLU A 131 -23.22 4.14 -2.63
C GLU A 131 -23.69 3.65 -1.25
#